data_AF-A0A2V8JHW3-F1
#
_entry.id   AF-A0A2V8JHW3-F1
#
_cell.length_a   1.000
_cell.length_b   1.000
_cell.length_c   1.000
_cell.angle_alpha   90.00
_cell.angle_beta   90.00
_cell.angle_gamma   90.00
#
_symmetry.space_group_name_H-M   'P 1'
#
loop_
_entity.id
_entity.type
_entity.pdbx_description
1 polymer ?
#
loop_
_entity_poly.entity_id
_entity_poly.type
_entity_poly.pdbx_seq_one_letter_code
_entity_poly.pdbx_strand_id
1 'polypeptide(L)'
;MEVRLFSNSSRPGVGLKPRRESQRPLLPQHARHCPVLEAGSALGFLVYPPLEPNESFHIEYQGDGRYQFIYCLSTPGGKWEAIFSVTVVLPVGSIGMMKEEVAFMNRQPSISRETAVSIARAFIVPEDLGTPPGAISLRGATNFQTPAGWDTVYTPIFNMIERPVAPMLVVRVETDWYPHETEFRYVLQPGEGIPGAYNLPIGQVFFVPREEITVRDCSEEELAAIRRSREEYFREKAALKVMTPYGLQYSPHYLRQSRSQKP
;
A
#
# COMPACT_ATOMS: atom_id res chain seq x y z
N MET A 1 -12.34 -6.98 -20.87
CA MET A 1 -12.16 -5.55 -20.47
C MET A 1 -10.69 -5.27 -20.21
N GLU A 2 -10.17 -4.06 -20.43
CA GLU A 2 -8.75 -3.75 -20.26
C GLU A 2 -8.49 -2.91 -19.00
N VAL A 3 -7.56 -3.35 -18.15
CA VAL A 3 -7.05 -2.60 -16.99
C VAL A 3 -5.64 -2.13 -17.29
N ARG A 4 -5.38 -0.84 -17.11
CA ARG A 4 -4.06 -0.25 -17.35
C ARG A 4 -3.23 -0.24 -16.09
N LEU A 5 -1.95 -0.52 -16.24
CA LEU A 5 -0.97 -0.56 -15.16
C LEU A 5 -0.03 0.63 -15.27
N PHE A 6 0.27 1.26 -14.14
CA PHE A 6 1.31 2.28 -14.05
C PHE A 6 2.11 2.10 -12.77
N SER A 7 3.36 2.57 -12.78
CA SER A 7 4.27 2.37 -11.64
C SER A 7 3.89 3.26 -10.47
N ASN A 8 4.27 2.82 -9.27
CA ASN A 8 4.29 3.65 -8.08
C ASN A 8 5.05 4.96 -8.33
N SER A 9 4.47 6.10 -7.97
CA SER A 9 5.09 7.41 -8.23
C SER A 9 6.37 7.66 -7.42
N SER A 10 6.49 7.05 -6.24
CA SER A 10 7.64 7.23 -5.35
C SER A 10 8.84 6.39 -5.77
N ARG A 11 8.61 5.25 -6.45
CA ARG A 11 9.67 4.41 -7.03
C ARG A 11 9.24 3.81 -8.37
N PRO A 12 9.28 4.61 -9.46
CA PRO A 12 8.86 4.15 -10.77
C PRO A 12 9.71 2.97 -11.28
N GLY A 13 9.08 1.95 -11.84
CA GLY A 13 9.77 0.80 -12.45
C GLY A 13 10.37 -0.23 -11.47
N VAL A 14 10.27 0.00 -10.15
CA VAL A 14 10.81 -0.90 -9.12
C VAL A 14 9.70 -1.81 -8.58
N GLY A 15 10.03 -3.09 -8.36
CA GLY A 15 9.12 -4.09 -7.82
C GLY A 15 8.53 -5.04 -8.86
N LEU A 16 7.98 -6.16 -8.39
CA LEU A 16 7.35 -7.14 -9.26
C LEU A 16 6.02 -6.62 -9.83
N LYS A 17 5.80 -6.92 -11.12
CA LYS A 17 4.49 -6.75 -11.76
C LYS A 17 3.44 -7.63 -11.07
N PRO A 18 2.17 -7.20 -11.04
CA PRO A 18 1.09 -8.02 -10.48
C PRO A 18 0.96 -9.34 -11.20
N ARG A 19 0.70 -10.42 -10.46
CA ARG A 19 0.57 -11.78 -11.02
C ARG A 19 -0.63 -12.49 -10.43
N ARG A 20 -1.26 -13.34 -11.23
CA ARG A 20 -2.23 -14.31 -10.72
C ARG A 20 -1.46 -15.52 -10.24
N GLU A 21 -1.77 -15.97 -9.04
CA GLU A 21 -1.21 -17.20 -8.49
C GLU A 21 -2.35 -18.15 -8.17
N SER A 22 -2.35 -19.31 -8.79
CA SER A 22 -3.34 -20.37 -8.58
C SER A 22 -2.77 -21.54 -7.76
N GLN A 23 -1.70 -21.29 -6.99
CA GLN A 23 -1.11 -22.31 -6.16
C GLN A 23 -2.07 -22.62 -5.00
N ARG A 24 -2.35 -23.92 -4.82
CA ARG A 24 -3.19 -24.39 -3.73
C ARG A 24 -2.44 -24.21 -2.40
N PRO A 25 -3.07 -23.61 -1.37
CA PRO A 25 -2.49 -23.57 -0.03
C PRO A 25 -2.31 -25.00 0.48
N LEU A 26 -1.15 -25.30 1.07
CA LEU A 26 -0.88 -26.59 1.71
C LEU A 26 -1.68 -26.69 3.02
N LEU A 27 -2.93 -27.14 2.93
CA LEU A 27 -3.78 -27.33 4.10
C LEU A 27 -3.40 -28.61 4.87
N PRO A 28 -3.44 -28.59 6.22
CA PRO A 28 -3.33 -29.80 7.03
C PRO A 28 -4.35 -30.85 6.60
N GLN A 29 -4.00 -32.14 6.64
CA GLN A 29 -4.84 -33.23 6.12
C GLN A 29 -6.27 -33.23 6.66
N HIS A 30 -6.48 -32.84 7.93
CA HIS A 30 -7.80 -32.77 8.56
C HIS A 30 -8.70 -31.65 8.02
N ALA A 31 -8.13 -30.59 7.42
CA ALA A 31 -8.89 -29.48 6.85
C ALA A 31 -9.44 -29.79 5.43
N ARG A 32 -9.02 -30.90 4.82
CA ARG A 32 -9.50 -31.36 3.49
C ARG A 32 -10.97 -31.80 3.47
N HIS A 33 -11.60 -31.93 4.63
CA HIS A 33 -13.02 -32.25 4.76
C HIS A 33 -13.94 -31.02 4.74
N CYS A 34 -13.38 -29.81 4.83
CA CYS A 34 -14.11 -28.57 4.64
C CYS A 34 -14.01 -28.17 3.15
N PRO A 35 -15.11 -27.77 2.47
CA PRO A 35 -15.00 -27.16 1.16
C PRO A 35 -14.29 -25.81 1.30
N VAL A 36 -12.96 -25.82 1.18
CA VAL A 36 -12.15 -24.60 1.20
C VAL A 36 -12.10 -24.05 -0.21
N LEU A 37 -12.13 -22.73 -0.34
CA LEU A 37 -11.85 -22.07 -1.61
C LEU A 37 -10.37 -22.30 -1.95
N GLU A 38 -10.07 -23.36 -2.69
CA GLU A 38 -8.71 -23.93 -2.82
C GLU A 38 -7.70 -23.02 -3.55
N ALA A 39 -8.12 -21.87 -4.09
CA ALA A 39 -7.27 -20.89 -4.78
C ALA A 39 -7.83 -19.45 -4.68
N GLY A 40 -8.03 -18.93 -3.47
CA GLY A 40 -8.50 -17.55 -3.25
C GLY A 40 -7.56 -16.48 -3.81
N SER A 41 -6.27 -16.72 -3.76
CA SER A 41 -5.26 -15.92 -4.44
C SER A 41 -5.51 -15.80 -5.96
N ALA A 42 -6.18 -16.79 -6.58
CA ALA A 42 -6.52 -16.74 -8.01
C ALA A 42 -7.74 -15.87 -8.32
N LEU A 43 -8.47 -15.36 -7.32
CA LEU A 43 -9.60 -14.45 -7.57
C LEU A 43 -9.17 -13.10 -8.15
N GLY A 44 -7.87 -12.77 -8.06
CA GLY A 44 -7.34 -11.48 -8.42
C GLY A 44 -5.84 -11.54 -8.74
N PHE A 45 -5.18 -10.39 -8.67
CA PHE A 45 -3.75 -10.24 -8.87
C PHE A 45 -3.08 -9.94 -7.53
N LEU A 46 -2.02 -10.68 -7.22
CA LEU A 46 -1.13 -10.37 -6.12
C LEU A 46 -0.34 -9.11 -6.45
N VAL A 47 -0.19 -8.23 -5.47
CA VAL A 47 0.55 -6.98 -5.58
C VAL A 47 1.74 -7.03 -4.64
N TYR A 48 2.88 -6.59 -5.15
CA TYR A 48 4.17 -6.63 -4.47
C TYR A 48 4.61 -5.22 -4.06
N PRO A 49 5.46 -5.08 -3.03
CA PRO A 49 6.02 -3.80 -2.65
C PRO A 49 7.02 -3.28 -3.71
N PRO A 50 7.27 -1.97 -3.78
CA PRO A 50 8.25 -1.37 -4.71
C PRO A 50 9.69 -1.60 -4.23
N LEU A 51 10.10 -2.87 -4.09
CA LEU A 51 11.43 -3.31 -3.68
C LEU A 51 12.24 -3.81 -4.88
N GLU A 52 13.56 -3.69 -4.83
CA GLU A 52 14.50 -4.44 -5.66
C GLU A 52 14.77 -5.82 -5.04
N PRO A 53 15.30 -6.81 -5.81
CA PRO A 53 15.58 -8.16 -5.30
C PRO A 53 16.48 -8.23 -4.06
N ASN A 54 17.34 -7.24 -3.86
CA ASN A 54 18.26 -7.13 -2.74
C ASN A 54 17.74 -6.23 -1.61
N GLU A 55 16.47 -5.83 -1.64
CA GLU A 55 15.87 -4.97 -0.63
C GLU A 55 14.80 -5.72 0.16
N SER A 56 14.69 -5.39 1.44
CA SER A 56 13.58 -5.79 2.28
C SER A 56 13.28 -4.70 3.31
N PHE A 57 12.08 -4.75 3.87
CA PHE A 57 11.74 -3.92 5.01
C PHE A 57 11.01 -4.74 6.07
N HIS A 58 10.95 -4.17 7.27
CA HIS A 58 10.06 -4.63 8.32
C HIS A 58 9.36 -3.41 8.91
N ILE A 59 8.04 -3.46 9.05
CA ILE A 59 7.29 -2.45 9.79
C ILE A 59 6.60 -3.09 10.99
N GLU A 60 6.82 -2.53 12.16
CA GLU A 60 6.29 -3.00 13.43
C GLU A 60 5.45 -1.90 14.08
N TYR A 61 4.37 -2.30 14.75
CA TYR A 61 3.65 -1.45 15.68
C TYR A 61 4.08 -1.78 17.11
N GLN A 62 4.79 -0.86 17.77
CA GLN A 62 5.35 -1.09 19.11
C GLN A 62 4.34 -0.80 20.24
N GLY A 63 3.17 -0.25 19.91
CA GLY A 63 2.21 0.25 20.89
C GLY A 63 2.32 1.76 21.10
N ASP A 64 1.32 2.35 21.77
CA ASP A 64 1.27 3.76 22.15
C ASP A 64 1.56 4.75 21.01
N GLY A 65 1.06 4.44 19.81
CA GLY A 65 1.25 5.28 18.62
C GLY A 65 2.68 5.28 18.06
N ARG A 66 3.52 4.32 18.46
CA ARG A 66 4.88 4.15 17.95
C ARG A 66 4.94 3.07 16.88
N TYR A 67 5.51 3.41 15.75
CA TYR A 67 5.71 2.53 14.60
C TYR A 67 7.18 2.55 14.24
N GLN A 68 7.77 1.39 13.99
CA GLN A 68 9.15 1.30 13.57
C GLN A 68 9.23 0.66 12.19
N PHE A 69 9.77 1.41 11.24
CA PHE A 69 10.14 0.92 9.93
C PHE A 69 11.64 0.64 9.91
N ILE A 70 12.05 -0.54 9.45
CA ILE A 70 13.45 -0.94 9.30
C ILE A 70 13.66 -1.29 7.83
N TYR A 71 14.70 -0.73 7.23
CA TYR A 71 15.07 -1.03 5.84
C TYR A 71 16.38 -1.82 5.81
N CYS A 72 16.38 -2.91 5.04
CA CYS A 72 17.45 -3.87 4.97
C CYS A 72 17.90 -4.07 3.52
N LEU A 73 19.20 -4.30 3.34
CA LEU A 73 19.79 -4.70 2.07
C LEU A 73 20.44 -6.08 2.19
N SER A 74 20.34 -6.88 1.14
CA SER A 74 21.15 -8.09 1.02
C SER A 74 22.52 -7.73 0.46
N THR A 75 23.55 -8.25 1.12
CA THR A 75 24.92 -8.21 0.61
C THR A 75 25.09 -9.24 -0.52
N PRO A 76 26.13 -9.13 -1.37
CA PRO A 76 26.42 -10.14 -2.40
C PRO A 76 26.58 -11.58 -1.87
N GLY A 77 26.87 -11.74 -0.58
CA GLY A 77 26.91 -13.04 0.12
C GLY A 77 25.55 -13.54 0.62
N GLY A 78 24.44 -12.88 0.30
CA GLY A 78 23.08 -13.26 0.70
C GLY A 78 22.72 -12.91 2.15
N LYS A 79 23.62 -12.29 2.92
CA LYS A 79 23.35 -11.83 4.28
C LYS A 79 22.57 -10.52 4.25
N TRP A 80 21.46 -10.48 4.97
CA TRP A 80 20.63 -9.27 5.15
C TRP A 80 21.20 -8.40 6.27
N GLU A 81 21.34 -7.10 6.00
CA GLU A 81 21.82 -6.12 6.96
C GLU A 81 20.87 -4.92 7.00
N ALA A 82 20.44 -4.53 8.20
CA ALA A 82 19.65 -3.33 8.41
C ALA A 82 20.53 -2.10 8.14
N ILE A 83 20.04 -1.17 7.33
CA ILE A 83 20.77 0.06 6.95
C ILE A 83 20.35 1.21 7.86
N PHE A 84 19.04 1.37 8.04
CA PHE A 84 18.46 2.39 8.91
C PHE A 84 17.10 1.94 9.43
N SER A 85 16.64 2.62 10.48
CA SER A 85 15.25 2.59 10.91
C SER A 85 14.65 4.00 10.99
N VAL A 86 13.36 4.08 10.74
CA VAL A 86 12.54 5.28 10.92
C VAL A 86 11.45 4.93 11.92
N THR A 87 11.52 5.55 13.09
CA THR A 87 10.49 5.44 14.12
C THR A 87 9.53 6.62 13.97
N VAL A 88 8.27 6.32 13.69
CA VAL A 88 7.19 7.31 13.64
C VAL A 88 6.44 7.27 14.98
N VAL A 89 6.39 8.40 15.65
CA VAL A 89 5.65 8.57 16.92
C VAL A 89 4.47 9.50 16.66
N LEU A 90 3.27 8.93 16.72
CA LEU A 90 2.02 9.66 16.60
C LEU A 90 1.69 10.39 17.92
N PRO A 91 1.04 11.56 17.86
CA PRO A 91 0.57 12.24 19.06
C PRO A 91 -0.57 11.46 19.73
N VAL A 92 -0.34 11.00 20.96
CA VAL A 92 -1.38 10.37 21.78
C VAL A 92 -2.38 11.45 22.23
N GLY A 93 -3.67 11.27 21.93
CA GLY A 93 -4.74 12.22 22.30
C GLY A 93 -5.03 13.31 21.25
N SER A 94 -4.62 13.13 20.00
CA SER A 94 -4.96 13.99 18.85
C SER A 94 -4.42 15.43 18.88
N ILE A 95 -3.55 15.77 19.84
CA ILE A 95 -2.91 17.07 19.97
C ILE A 95 -1.40 16.89 19.85
N GLY A 96 -0.80 17.45 18.79
CA GLY A 96 0.65 17.43 18.57
C GLY A 96 1.03 17.14 17.12
N MET A 97 2.33 17.24 16.82
CA MET A 97 2.87 16.87 15.50
C MET A 97 3.44 15.46 15.55
N MET A 98 3.28 14.73 14.45
CA MET A 98 3.99 13.48 14.22
C MET A 98 5.49 13.71 14.31
N LYS A 99 6.20 12.85 15.05
CA LYS A 99 7.66 12.87 15.12
C LYS A 99 8.24 11.70 14.33
N GLU A 100 9.31 11.97 13.61
CA GLU A 100 10.07 10.96 12.87
C GLU A 100 11.49 10.93 13.44
N GLU A 101 11.92 9.79 13.97
CA GLU A 101 13.27 9.59 14.49
C GLU A 101 13.99 8.59 13.57
N VAL A 102 15.18 8.97 13.09
CA VAL A 102 15.96 8.11 12.18
C VAL A 102 17.20 7.63 12.89
N ALA A 103 17.41 6.31 12.88
CA ALA A 103 18.63 5.69 13.39
C ALA A 103 19.35 4.97 12.25
N PHE A 104 20.63 5.27 12.07
CA PHE A 104 21.50 4.58 11.12
C PHE A 104 22.25 3.45 11.82
N MET A 105 22.30 2.28 11.18
CA MET A 105 22.98 1.11 11.73
C MET A 105 24.50 1.16 11.47
N ASN A 106 24.92 1.99 10.50
CA ASN A 106 26.32 2.29 10.21
C ASN A 106 26.74 3.62 10.80
N ARG A 107 27.97 3.68 11.38
CA ARG A 107 28.53 4.91 11.97
C ARG A 107 28.77 6.04 10.96
N GLN A 108 28.94 5.68 9.69
CA GLN A 108 29.08 6.62 8.58
C GLN A 108 27.99 6.30 7.55
N PRO A 109 26.79 6.89 7.69
CA PRO A 109 25.69 6.62 6.77
C PRO A 109 26.00 7.20 5.39
N SER A 110 25.73 6.42 4.34
CA SER A 110 25.87 6.84 2.94
C SER A 110 24.70 7.70 2.45
N ILE A 111 23.64 7.83 3.25
CA ILE A 111 22.42 8.58 2.93
C ILE A 111 22.09 9.57 4.05
N SER A 112 21.39 10.66 3.72
CA SER A 112 20.90 11.61 4.72
C SER A 112 19.64 11.11 5.44
N ARG A 113 19.29 11.78 6.53
CA ARG A 113 18.03 11.54 7.28
C ARG A 113 16.82 11.70 6.36
N GLU A 114 16.79 12.75 5.55
CA GLU A 114 15.70 13.08 4.64
C GLU A 114 15.53 12.00 3.58
N THR A 115 16.63 11.47 3.06
CA THR A 115 16.62 10.35 2.12
C THR A 115 16.07 9.08 2.78
N ALA A 116 16.47 8.77 4.01
CA ALA A 116 15.93 7.62 4.75
C ALA A 116 14.41 7.71 4.97
N VAL A 117 13.92 8.89 5.36
CA VAL A 117 12.47 9.15 5.49
C VAL A 117 11.77 9.04 4.14
N SER A 118 12.36 9.58 3.07
CA SER A 118 11.80 9.49 1.72
C SER A 118 11.72 8.04 1.24
N ILE A 119 12.72 7.21 1.54
CA ILE A 119 12.72 5.78 1.23
C ILE A 119 11.59 5.09 2.01
N ALA A 120 11.47 5.32 3.32
CA ALA A 120 10.37 4.74 4.11
C ALA A 120 8.99 5.11 3.53
N ARG A 121 8.78 6.38 3.17
CA ARG A 121 7.55 6.90 2.54
C ARG A 121 7.25 6.30 1.16
N ALA A 122 8.20 5.64 0.51
CA ALA A 122 7.92 4.89 -0.71
C ALA A 122 7.14 3.60 -0.43
N PHE A 123 7.28 3.03 0.76
CA PHE A 123 6.65 1.78 1.18
C PHE A 123 5.45 1.98 2.08
N ILE A 124 5.47 3.04 2.89
CA ILE A 124 4.43 3.32 3.87
C ILE A 124 3.81 4.71 3.68
N VAL A 125 2.61 4.90 4.22
CA VAL A 125 1.95 6.22 4.32
C VAL A 125 1.90 6.62 5.79
N PRO A 126 2.89 7.39 6.30
CA PRO A 126 2.90 7.83 7.70
C PRO A 126 1.62 8.55 8.13
N GLU A 127 1.01 9.29 7.21
CA GLU A 127 -0.21 10.07 7.46
C GLU A 127 -1.45 9.22 7.72
N ASP A 128 -1.45 7.95 7.29
CA ASP A 128 -2.55 7.00 7.51
C ASP A 128 -2.29 6.05 8.71
N LEU A 129 -1.14 6.20 9.39
CA LEU A 129 -0.84 5.42 10.58
C LEU A 129 -1.81 5.75 11.71
N GLY A 130 -2.20 4.74 12.48
CA GLY A 130 -2.97 4.92 13.72
C GLY A 130 -4.42 5.31 13.53
N THR A 131 -4.96 5.22 12.31
CA THR A 131 -6.38 5.37 12.03
C THR A 131 -7.01 4.07 11.52
N PRO A 132 -7.43 3.14 12.41
CA PRO A 132 -7.41 3.15 13.89
C PRO A 132 -6.04 2.77 14.49
N PRO A 133 -5.84 2.79 15.83
CA PRO A 133 -4.58 2.41 16.45
C PRO A 133 -4.06 1.05 15.95
N GLY A 134 -2.76 0.97 15.67
CA GLY A 134 -2.14 -0.19 15.03
C GLY A 134 -2.27 -0.21 13.50
N ALA A 135 -3.06 0.66 12.89
CA ALA A 135 -3.17 0.73 11.44
C ALA A 135 -1.83 1.13 10.80
N ILE A 136 -1.48 0.41 9.74
CA ILE A 136 -0.39 0.71 8.81
C ILE A 136 -0.93 0.71 7.38
N SER A 137 -0.28 1.47 6.51
CA SER A 137 -0.58 1.53 5.07
C SER A 137 0.65 1.12 4.28
N LEU A 138 0.54 0.05 3.47
CA LEU A 138 1.61 -0.46 2.61
C LEU A 138 1.34 -0.09 1.15
N ARG A 139 2.32 0.48 0.46
CA ARG A 139 2.21 0.86 -0.95
C ARG A 139 2.63 -0.27 -1.88
N GLY A 140 1.85 -0.51 -2.93
CA GLY A 140 2.19 -1.41 -4.02
C GLY A 140 3.15 -0.80 -5.02
N ALA A 141 3.91 -1.65 -5.72
CA ALA A 141 4.76 -1.28 -6.85
C ALA A 141 3.97 -0.81 -8.08
N THR A 142 2.74 -1.31 -8.23
CA THR A 142 1.89 -1.09 -9.40
C THR A 142 0.53 -0.56 -8.99
N ASN A 143 0.08 0.44 -9.73
CA ASN A 143 -1.23 1.07 -9.64
C ASN A 143 -2.10 0.62 -10.81
N PHE A 144 -3.41 0.68 -10.61
CA PHE A 144 -4.40 0.20 -11.55
C PHE A 144 -5.30 1.35 -11.99
N GLN A 145 -5.51 1.46 -13.29
CA GLN A 145 -6.56 2.29 -13.84
C GLN A 145 -7.57 1.37 -14.52
N THR A 146 -8.74 1.25 -13.90
CA THR A 146 -9.89 0.56 -14.48
C THR A 146 -10.58 1.45 -15.52
N PRO A 147 -11.49 0.89 -16.33
CA PRO A 147 -12.38 1.69 -17.17
C PRO A 147 -13.51 2.36 -16.36
N ALA A 148 -14.22 3.29 -16.98
CA ALA A 148 -15.39 3.93 -16.38
C ALA A 148 -16.44 2.90 -15.92
N GLY A 149 -16.95 3.09 -14.71
CA GLY A 149 -17.94 2.20 -14.08
C GLY A 149 -17.36 0.91 -13.50
N TRP A 150 -16.03 0.76 -13.48
CA TRP A 150 -15.34 -0.37 -12.85
C TRP A 150 -14.58 0.09 -11.62
N ASP A 151 -14.65 -0.73 -10.58
CA ASP A 151 -13.88 -0.49 -9.35
C ASP A 151 -12.76 -1.51 -9.18
N THR A 152 -11.65 -1.04 -8.59
CA THR A 152 -10.58 -1.88 -8.07
C THR A 152 -10.83 -2.14 -6.59
N VAL A 153 -10.80 -3.41 -6.22
CA VAL A 153 -11.10 -3.90 -4.87
C VAL A 153 -9.82 -4.44 -4.26
N TYR A 154 -9.34 -3.79 -3.20
CA TYR A 154 -8.10 -4.13 -2.50
C TYR A 154 -8.39 -5.03 -1.30
N THR A 155 -7.70 -6.16 -1.21
CA THR A 155 -7.94 -7.20 -0.20
C THR A 155 -6.64 -7.72 0.39
N PRO A 156 -6.67 -8.33 1.58
CA PRO A 156 -5.54 -9.13 2.02
C PRO A 156 -5.39 -10.32 1.06
N ILE A 157 -4.22 -10.92 1.06
CA ILE A 157 -3.99 -12.12 0.27
C ILE A 157 -4.87 -13.24 0.85
N PHE A 158 -5.81 -13.73 0.05
CA PHE A 158 -6.61 -14.86 0.47
C PHE A 158 -5.73 -16.11 0.61
N ASN A 159 -6.09 -16.97 1.56
CA ASN A 159 -5.43 -18.25 1.81
C ASN A 159 -3.95 -18.18 2.24
N MET A 160 -3.48 -17.08 2.81
CA MET A 160 -2.23 -17.08 3.57
C MET A 160 -2.36 -17.99 4.80
N ILE A 161 -1.57 -19.07 4.82
CA ILE A 161 -1.54 -20.04 5.93
C ILE A 161 -0.60 -19.57 7.06
N GLU A 162 0.42 -18.79 6.72
CA GLU A 162 1.44 -18.33 7.65
C GLU A 162 0.98 -17.09 8.42
N ARG A 163 1.08 -17.15 9.76
CA ARG A 163 0.80 -16.04 10.68
C ARG A 163 1.99 -15.07 10.72
N PRO A 164 1.77 -13.79 11.07
CA PRO A 164 0.50 -13.18 11.50
C PRO A 164 -0.38 -12.71 10.34
N VAL A 165 -1.66 -13.07 10.36
CA VAL A 165 -2.68 -12.43 9.50
C VAL A 165 -3.16 -11.20 10.26
N ALA A 166 -2.41 -10.10 10.16
CA ALA A 166 -2.90 -8.83 10.66
C ALA A 166 -4.25 -8.53 9.97
N PRO A 167 -5.32 -8.20 10.71
CA PRO A 167 -6.59 -7.88 10.09
C PRO A 167 -6.43 -6.70 9.14
N MET A 168 -6.97 -6.80 7.93
CA MET A 168 -6.99 -5.67 6.99
C MET A 168 -8.12 -4.71 7.35
N LEU A 169 -7.82 -3.43 7.51
CA LEU A 169 -8.81 -2.38 7.70
C LEU A 169 -9.49 -2.06 6.37
N VAL A 170 -10.61 -2.73 6.12
CA VAL A 170 -11.56 -2.48 5.04
C VAL A 170 -10.98 -2.67 3.63
N VAL A 171 -11.76 -3.39 2.84
CA VAL A 171 -11.58 -3.54 1.41
C VAL A 171 -11.71 -2.15 0.75
N ARG A 172 -10.59 -1.52 0.37
CA ARG A 172 -10.64 -0.24 -0.35
C ARG A 172 -11.26 -0.51 -1.72
N VAL A 173 -12.22 0.31 -2.10
CA VAL A 173 -12.85 0.26 -3.42
C VAL A 173 -12.50 1.57 -4.09
N GLU A 174 -11.79 1.50 -5.22
CA GLU A 174 -11.31 2.67 -5.92
C GLU A 174 -11.81 2.71 -7.35
N THR A 175 -12.27 3.89 -7.75
CA THR A 175 -12.85 4.17 -9.06
C THR A 175 -11.76 4.66 -10.01
N ASP A 176 -11.94 4.39 -11.30
CA ASP A 176 -11.04 4.72 -12.42
C ASP A 176 -10.65 6.21 -12.56
N TRP A 177 -11.52 7.12 -12.13
CA TRP A 177 -11.33 8.56 -12.26
C TRP A 177 -10.53 9.19 -11.11
N TYR A 178 -10.33 8.49 -10.00
CA TYR A 178 -9.63 9.02 -8.84
C TYR A 178 -8.15 8.61 -8.89
N PRO A 179 -7.21 9.55 -9.02
CA PRO A 179 -5.79 9.22 -9.05
C PRO A 179 -5.30 8.85 -7.64
N HIS A 180 -4.88 7.60 -7.46
CA HIS A 180 -4.38 7.08 -6.21
C HIS A 180 -3.19 6.12 -6.43
N GLU A 181 -2.39 5.97 -5.37
CA GLU A 181 -1.44 4.87 -5.29
C GLU A 181 -2.15 3.65 -4.69
N THR A 182 -1.85 2.47 -5.20
CA THR A 182 -2.27 1.20 -4.61
C THR A 182 -1.76 1.12 -3.18
N GLU A 183 -2.68 0.93 -2.24
CA GLU A 183 -2.40 0.95 -0.82
C GLU A 183 -3.19 -0.14 -0.09
N PHE A 184 -2.51 -0.91 0.75
CA PHE A 184 -3.09 -1.99 1.56
C PHE A 184 -3.00 -1.61 3.04
N ARG A 185 -4.14 -1.63 3.74
CA ARG A 185 -4.24 -1.14 5.12
C ARG A 185 -4.38 -2.28 6.11
N TYR A 186 -3.36 -2.55 6.92
CA TYR A 186 -3.39 -3.59 7.95
C TYR A 186 -3.48 -2.98 9.34
N VAL A 187 -4.08 -3.69 10.30
CA VAL A 187 -4.13 -3.28 11.71
C VAL A 187 -3.32 -4.26 12.53
N LEU A 188 -2.18 -3.78 13.03
CA LEU A 188 -1.27 -4.54 13.88
C LEU A 188 -1.68 -4.43 15.35
N GLN A 189 -1.48 -5.50 16.11
CA GLN A 189 -1.41 -5.43 17.57
C GLN A 189 -0.02 -4.97 18.02
N PRO A 190 0.12 -4.43 19.26
CA PRO A 190 1.43 -4.10 19.80
C PRO A 190 2.39 -5.31 19.77
N GLY A 191 3.58 -5.12 19.20
CA GLY A 191 4.60 -6.16 18.97
C GLY A 191 4.41 -6.96 17.69
N GLU A 192 3.34 -6.74 16.93
CA GLU A 192 3.20 -7.32 15.59
C GLU A 192 3.91 -6.45 14.55
N GLY A 193 4.42 -7.12 13.51
CA GLY A 193 5.01 -6.45 12.37
C GLY A 193 4.81 -7.24 11.09
N ILE A 194 4.87 -6.54 9.97
CA ILE A 194 4.77 -7.10 8.63
C ILE A 194 6.14 -6.98 7.97
N PRO A 195 6.78 -8.10 7.60
CA PRO A 195 7.94 -8.07 6.72
C PRO A 195 7.51 -7.79 5.28
N GLY A 196 8.36 -7.12 4.52
CA GLY A 196 8.23 -6.93 3.09
C GLY A 196 9.50 -7.36 2.38
N ALA A 197 9.35 -8.12 1.30
CA ALA A 197 10.45 -8.56 0.45
C ALA A 197 10.03 -8.48 -1.02
N TYR A 198 11.00 -8.45 -1.94
CA TYR A 198 10.77 -8.34 -3.38
C TYR A 198 9.71 -9.30 -3.93
N ASN A 199 9.74 -10.56 -3.48
CA ASN A 199 8.86 -11.63 -3.94
C ASN A 199 7.71 -11.94 -2.98
N LEU A 200 7.56 -11.17 -1.90
CA LEU A 200 6.48 -11.34 -0.94
C LEU A 200 5.35 -10.36 -1.28
N PRO A 201 4.16 -10.85 -1.67
CA PRO A 201 3.04 -9.95 -1.93
C PRO A 201 2.58 -9.27 -0.64
N ILE A 202 2.09 -8.04 -0.75
CA ILE A 202 1.55 -7.24 0.35
C ILE A 202 0.02 -7.18 0.33
N GLY A 203 -0.61 -7.69 -0.72
CA GLY A 203 -2.06 -7.67 -0.89
C GLY A 203 -2.50 -8.26 -2.22
N GLN A 204 -3.82 -8.27 -2.42
CA GLN A 204 -4.46 -8.79 -3.62
C GLN A 204 -5.50 -7.80 -4.13
N VAL A 205 -5.58 -7.62 -5.45
CA VAL A 205 -6.61 -6.80 -6.10
C VAL A 205 -7.49 -7.62 -7.01
N PHE A 206 -8.77 -7.31 -7.08
CA PHE A 206 -9.64 -7.77 -8.16
C PHE A 206 -10.54 -6.64 -8.62
N PHE A 207 -11.18 -6.82 -9.78
CA PHE A 207 -11.95 -5.78 -10.44
C PHE A 207 -13.42 -6.15 -10.48
N VAL A 208 -14.29 -5.16 -10.29
CA VAL A 208 -15.74 -5.33 -10.38
C VAL A 208 -16.31 -4.41 -11.46
N PRO A 209 -17.28 -4.89 -12.28
CA PRO A 209 -17.85 -6.25 -12.31
C PRO A 209 -16.81 -7.32 -12.64
N ARG A 210 -16.99 -8.53 -12.11
CA ARG A 210 -15.99 -9.59 -12.17
C ARG A 210 -16.04 -10.33 -13.51
N GLU A 211 -15.67 -9.64 -14.58
CA GLU A 211 -15.56 -10.22 -15.91
C GLU A 211 -14.09 -10.51 -16.28
N GLU A 212 -13.89 -11.13 -17.44
CA GLU A 212 -12.54 -11.38 -17.94
C GLU A 212 -11.84 -10.06 -18.29
N ILE A 213 -10.67 -9.85 -17.68
CA ILE A 213 -9.85 -8.67 -17.90
C ILE A 213 -8.49 -9.01 -18.48
N THR A 214 -8.02 -8.16 -19.38
CA THR A 214 -6.62 -8.08 -19.82
C THR A 214 -5.93 -6.97 -19.05
N VAL A 215 -4.64 -7.14 -18.78
CA VAL A 215 -3.80 -6.09 -18.17
C VAL A 215 -2.76 -5.65 -19.18
N ARG A 216 -2.50 -4.35 -19.26
CA ARG A 216 -1.39 -3.79 -20.03
C ARG A 216 -0.76 -2.59 -19.35
N ASP A 217 0.47 -2.28 -19.71
CA ASP A 217 1.12 -1.06 -19.26
C ASP A 217 0.56 0.18 -19.97
N CYS A 218 0.53 1.30 -19.25
CA CYS A 218 0.20 2.60 -19.83
C CYS A 218 1.26 3.06 -20.84
N SER A 219 0.84 3.73 -21.91
CA SER A 219 1.73 4.48 -22.79
C SER A 219 2.26 5.74 -22.09
N GLU A 220 3.30 6.37 -22.66
CA GLU A 220 3.82 7.64 -22.13
C GLU A 220 2.76 8.76 -22.12
N GLU A 221 1.90 8.80 -23.14
CA GLU A 221 0.80 9.76 -23.24
C GLU A 221 -0.25 9.53 -22.14
N GLU A 222 -0.59 8.27 -21.86
CA GLU A 222 -1.52 7.90 -20.78
C GLU A 222 -0.92 8.24 -19.41
N LEU A 223 0.38 7.97 -19.19
CA LEU A 223 1.09 8.36 -17.97
C LEU A 223 1.08 9.88 -17.77
N ALA A 224 1.30 10.65 -18.83
CA ALA A 224 1.23 12.11 -18.78
C ALA A 224 -0.20 12.60 -18.47
N ALA A 225 -1.23 11.95 -19.02
CA ALA A 225 -2.62 12.25 -18.69
C ALA A 225 -2.95 11.96 -17.22
N ILE A 226 -2.49 10.83 -16.68
CA ILE A 226 -2.67 10.47 -15.26
C ILE A 226 -1.98 11.49 -14.34
N ARG A 227 -0.74 11.91 -14.66
CA ARG A 227 -0.02 12.93 -13.88
C ARG A 227 -0.76 14.27 -13.86
N ARG A 228 -1.23 14.73 -15.02
CA ARG A 228 -2.02 15.98 -15.12
C ARG A 228 -3.32 15.89 -14.32
N SER A 229 -4.08 14.81 -14.51
CA SER A 229 -5.33 14.58 -13.75
C SER A 229 -5.09 14.58 -12.24
N ARG A 230 -3.99 13.97 -11.78
CA ARG A 230 -3.58 14.00 -10.37
C ARG A 230 -3.30 15.41 -9.87
N GLU A 231 -2.51 16.19 -10.59
CA GLU A 231 -2.18 17.58 -10.23
C GLU A 231 -3.44 18.45 -10.19
N GLU A 232 -4.31 18.33 -11.18
CA GLU A 232 -5.59 19.04 -11.26
C GLU A 232 -6.50 18.70 -10.08
N TYR A 233 -6.65 17.41 -9.78
CA TYR A 233 -7.44 16.95 -8.65
C TYR A 233 -6.93 17.50 -7.32
N PHE A 234 -5.62 17.46 -7.05
CA PHE A 234 -5.08 18.00 -5.80
C PHE A 234 -5.24 19.51 -5.71
N ARG A 235 -5.09 20.23 -6.82
CA ARG A 235 -5.35 21.67 -6.91
C ARG A 235 -6.81 22.00 -6.61
N GLU A 236 -7.76 21.29 -7.22
CA GLU A 236 -9.20 21.51 -7.01
C GLU A 236 -9.65 21.11 -5.60
N LYS A 237 -9.14 19.98 -5.09
CA LYS A 237 -9.34 19.55 -3.70
C LYS A 237 -8.87 20.61 -2.72
N ALA A 238 -7.72 21.24 -2.97
CA ALA A 238 -7.19 22.31 -2.13
C ALA A 238 -8.03 23.60 -2.22
N ALA A 239 -8.52 23.94 -3.41
CA ALA A 239 -9.38 25.11 -3.62
C ALA A 239 -10.74 24.99 -2.93
N LEU A 240 -11.25 23.77 -2.76
CA LEU A 240 -12.56 23.48 -2.17
C LEU A 240 -12.51 23.15 -0.67
N LYS A 241 -11.43 23.50 0.05
CA LYS A 241 -11.37 23.28 1.50
C LYS A 241 -12.44 24.10 2.23
N VAL A 242 -13.23 23.42 3.05
CA VAL A 242 -14.26 24.00 3.92
C VAL A 242 -13.85 23.76 5.37
N MET A 243 -14.07 24.77 6.22
CA MET A 243 -13.90 24.66 7.65
C MET A 243 -15.22 24.25 8.30
N THR A 244 -15.21 23.22 9.14
CA THR A 244 -16.37 22.84 9.95
C THR A 244 -16.57 23.85 11.08
N PRO A 245 -17.77 23.90 11.70
CA PRO A 245 -18.00 24.71 12.90
C PRO A 245 -17.04 24.43 14.06
N TYR A 246 -16.40 23.25 14.06
CA TYR A 246 -15.44 22.81 15.08
C TYR A 246 -13.98 23.05 14.68
N GLY A 247 -13.73 23.82 13.61
CA GLY A 247 -12.38 24.19 13.16
C GLY A 247 -11.64 23.11 12.35
N LEU A 248 -12.29 21.99 12.02
CA LEU A 248 -11.70 20.94 11.17
C LEU A 248 -11.80 21.35 9.70
N GLN A 249 -10.71 21.23 8.95
CA GLN A 249 -10.73 21.45 7.51
C GLN A 249 -10.96 20.14 6.77
N TYR A 250 -11.90 20.12 5.82
CA TYR A 250 -12.09 19.00 4.90
C TYR A 250 -12.44 19.52 3.50
N SER A 251 -12.27 18.69 2.48
CA SER A 251 -12.65 19.04 1.11
C SER A 251 -13.76 18.11 0.62
N PRO A 252 -14.94 18.64 0.22
CA PRO A 252 -16.02 17.84 -0.35
C PRO A 252 -15.80 17.54 -1.84
N HIS A 253 -14.66 17.91 -2.42
CA HIS A 253 -14.38 17.80 -3.86
C HIS A 253 -14.64 16.39 -4.40
N TYR A 254 -14.05 15.36 -3.77
CA TYR A 254 -14.27 13.96 -4.13
C TYR A 254 -15.75 13.59 -4.16
N LEU A 255 -16.48 13.89 -3.07
CA LEU A 255 -17.89 13.55 -2.94
C LEU A 255 -18.75 14.24 -4.01
N ARG A 256 -18.42 15.49 -4.37
CA ARG A 256 -19.12 16.24 -5.41
C ARG A 256 -18.85 15.66 -6.80
N GLN A 257 -17.58 15.36 -7.11
CA GLN A 257 -17.17 14.80 -8.39
C GLN A 257 -17.76 13.40 -8.60
N SER A 258 -17.64 12.53 -7.59
CA SER A 258 -18.23 11.19 -7.56
C SER A 258 -19.75 11.22 -7.85
N ARG A 259 -20.49 12.16 -7.25
CA ARG A 259 -21.95 12.29 -7.47
C ARG A 259 -22.30 12.88 -8.84
N SER A 260 -21.42 13.67 -9.44
CA SER A 260 -21.65 14.27 -10.76
C SER A 260 -21.44 13.26 -11.90
N GLN A 261 -20.56 12.28 -11.66
CA GLN A 261 -20.34 11.16 -12.55
C GLN A 261 -21.40 10.09 -12.26
N LYS A 262 -22.62 10.30 -12.78
CA LYS A 262 -23.61 9.21 -12.82
C LYS A 262 -23.15 8.15 -13.85
N PRO A 263 -23.35 6.85 -13.57
CA PRO A 263 -23.08 5.79 -14.54
C PRO A 263 -23.96 5.91 -15.79
#